data_AF-A0A8I6WP60-F1
#
_entry.id   AF-A0A8I6WP60-F1
#
_cell.length_a   1.000
_cell.length_b   1.000
_cell.length_c   1.000
_cell.angle_alpha   90.00
_cell.angle_beta   90.00
_cell.angle_gamma   90.00
#
_symmetry.space_group_name_H-M   'P 1'
#
loop_
_entity.id
_entity.type
_entity.pdbx_description
1 polymer ?
#
loop_
_entity_poly.entity_id
_entity_poly.type
_entity_poly.pdbx_seq_one_letter_code
_entity_poly.pdbx_strand_id
1 'polypeptide(L)' 'MWAPDIYEGSPTPVTAFLSIAPKISISANMSRVSIVASYGGTLQQIFFFCSIASMILGALAAMAQT' A
#
# COMPACT_ATOMS: atom_id res chain seq x y z
N MET A 1 6.10 -9.63 -0.98
CA MET A 1 5.78 -10.98 -1.50
C MET A 1 5.26 -11.87 -0.36
N TRP A 2 4.17 -11.47 0.31
CA TRP A 2 3.55 -12.20 1.44
C TRP A 2 2.17 -11.64 1.79
N ALA A 3 1.86 -10.41 1.35
CA ALA A 3 0.57 -9.77 1.56
C ALA A 3 -0.68 -10.62 1.15
N PRO A 4 -0.73 -11.28 -0.02
CA PRO A 4 -1.90 -12.10 -0.36
C PRO A 4 -2.03 -13.30 0.59
N ASP A 5 -0.93 -13.98 0.91
CA ASP A 5 -0.93 -15.15 1.80
C ASP A 5 -1.43 -14.82 3.21
N ILE A 6 -1.12 -13.62 3.73
CA ILE A 6 -1.63 -13.16 5.03
C ILE A 6 -3.14 -12.90 4.97
N TYR A 7 -3.63 -12.33 3.86
CA TYR A 7 -5.04 -12.04 3.69
C TYR A 7 -5.88 -13.30 3.51
N GLU A 8 -5.32 -14.35 2.92
CA GLU A 8 -5.99 -15.66 2.81
C GLU A 8 -5.88 -16.48 4.10
N GLY A 9 -4.73 -16.43 4.78
CA GLY A 9 -4.44 -17.29 5.94
C GLY A 9 -5.00 -16.79 7.28
N SER A 10 -5.41 -15.52 7.40
CA SER A 10 -5.90 -14.96 8.66
C SER A 10 -7.43 -14.87 8.74
N PRO A 11 -8.04 -14.88 9.95
CA PRO A 11 -9.49 -14.77 10.10
C PRO A 11 -10.04 -13.50 9.46
N THR A 12 -11.24 -13.57 8.89
CA THR A 12 -11.90 -12.45 8.21
C THR A 12 -11.97 -11.12 9.00
N PRO A 13 -12.19 -11.09 10.34
CA PRO A 13 -12.12 -9.81 11.06
C PRO A 13 -10.70 -9.23 11.15
N VAL A 14 -9.68 -10.10 11.18
CA VAL A 14 -8.26 -9.69 11.25
C VAL A 14 -7.82 -9.11 9.91
N THR A 15 -8.20 -9.75 8.79
CA THR A 15 -7.91 -9.25 7.44
C THR A 15 -8.59 -7.89 7.19
N ALA A 16 -9.86 -7.75 7.61
CA ALA A 16 -10.60 -6.50 7.50
C ALA A 16 -9.92 -5.36 8.29
N PHE A 17 -9.51 -5.62 9.53
CA PHE A 17 -8.81 -4.62 10.34
C PHE A 17 -7.47 -4.20 9.73
N LEU A 18 -6.62 -5.18 9.38
CA LEU A 18 -5.27 -4.94 8.87
C LEU A 18 -5.27 -4.29 7.47
N SER A 19 -6.30 -4.56 6.66
CA SER A 19 -6.42 -3.98 5.33
C SER A 19 -6.84 -2.52 5.33
N ILE A 20 -7.39 -1.99 6.44
CA ILE A 20 -7.96 -0.63 6.53
C ILE A 20 -7.19 0.23 7.54
N ALA A 21 -7.22 -0.12 8.83
CA ALA A 21 -6.79 0.78 9.90
C ALA A 21 -5.30 1.17 9.80
N PRO A 22 -4.35 0.23 9.58
CA PRO A 22 -2.94 0.57 9.39
C PRO A 22 -2.66 1.37 8.12
N LYS A 23 -3.45 1.18 7.04
CA LYS A 23 -3.25 1.93 5.79
C LYS A 23 -3.59 3.40 5.96
N ILE A 24 -4.68 3.69 6.68
CA ILE A 24 -5.05 5.09 6.98
C ILE A 24 -3.99 5.74 7.87
N SER A 25 -3.52 5.04 8.91
CA SER A 25 -2.54 5.59 9.84
C SER A 25 -1.20 5.89 9.16
N ILE A 26 -0.70 4.98 8.32
CA ILE A 26 0.56 5.18 7.61
C ILE A 26 0.44 6.25 6.53
N SER A 27 -0.69 6.34 5.81
CA SER A 27 -0.92 7.39 4.82
C SER A 27 -0.95 8.78 5.45
N ALA A 28 -1.58 8.94 6.62
CA ALA A 28 -1.60 10.19 7.36
C ALA A 28 -0.22 10.57 7.95
N ASN A 29 0.58 9.59 8.38
CA ASN A 29 1.94 9.86 8.84
C ASN A 29 2.87 10.22 7.68
N MET A 30 2.75 9.51 6.56
CA MET A 30 3.57 9.77 5.38
C MET A 30 3.30 11.16 4.80
N SER A 31 2.04 11.60 4.75
CA SER A 31 1.70 12.97 4.31
C SER A 31 2.28 14.04 5.25
N ARG A 32 2.25 13.80 6.56
CA ARG A 32 2.89 14.71 7.53
C ARG A 32 4.38 14.81 7.31
N VAL A 33 5.08 13.69 7.16
CA VAL A 33 6.53 13.67 6.91
C VAL A 33 6.88 14.30 5.56
N SER A 34 6.11 14.02 4.50
CA SER A 34 6.39 14.55 3.17
C SER A 34 6.21 16.07 3.10
N ILE A 35 5.25 16.64 3.83
CA ILE A 35 5.01 18.09 3.84
C ILE A 35 6.06 18.82 4.70
N VAL A 36 6.42 18.26 5.86
CA VAL A 36 7.25 18.95 6.86
C VAL A 36 8.76 18.74 6.62
N ALA A 37 9.17 17.54 6.23
CA ALA A 37 10.58 17.14 6.24
C ALA A 37 11.19 16.90 4.83
N SER A 38 10.38 16.79 3.79
CA SER A 38 10.86 16.44 2.45
C SER A 38 10.87 17.63 1.50
N TYR A 39 12.06 18.21 1.30
CA TYR A 39 12.31 19.21 0.25
C TYR A 39 13.19 18.58 -0.83
N GLY A 40 12.75 18.59 -2.09
CA GLY A 40 13.57 18.16 -3.24
C GLY A 40 13.03 17.04 -4.13
N GLY A 41 11.75 16.64 -4.01
CA GLY A 41 11.06 15.78 -4.99
C GLY A 41 11.55 14.33 -5.11
N THR A 42 12.62 13.93 -4.41
CA THR A 42 13.19 12.57 -4.46
C THR A 42 12.20 11.50 -3.96
N LEU A 43 11.48 11.77 -2.87
CA LEU A 43 10.41 10.88 -2.39
C LEU A 43 9.27 10.76 -3.42
N GLN A 44 8.96 11.84 -4.14
CA GLN A 44 7.89 11.85 -5.14
C GLN A 44 8.22 10.93 -6.32
N GLN A 45 9.49 10.87 -6.75
CA GLN A 45 9.92 9.94 -7.82
C GLN A 45 9.71 8.47 -7.43
N ILE A 46 10.03 8.12 -6.17
CA ILE A 46 9.81 6.76 -5.65
C ILE A 46 8.32 6.43 -5.61
N PHE A 47 7.49 7.33 -5.07
CA PHE A 47 6.04 7.14 -5.03
C PHE A 47 5.40 7.08 -6.41
N PHE A 48 5.92 7.83 -7.37
CA PHE A 48 5.48 7.79 -8.76
C PHE A 48 5.76 6.42 -9.40
N PHE A 49 6.97 5.89 -9.23
CA PHE A 49 7.28 4.55 -9.71
C PHE A 49 6.40 3.49 -9.02
N CYS A 50 6.25 3.56 -7.69
CA CYS A 50 5.41 2.64 -6.93
C CYS A 50 3.94 2.70 -7.33
N SER A 51 3.39 3.87 -7.68
CA SER A 51 1.98 3.98 -8.07
C SER A 51 1.71 3.25 -9.38
N ILE A 52 2.57 3.44 -10.39
CA ILE A 52 2.48 2.73 -11.68
C ILE A 52 2.62 1.22 -11.47
N ALA A 53 3.65 0.80 -10.74
CA ALA A 53 3.87 -0.62 -10.44
C ALA A 53 2.68 -1.24 -9.68
N SER A 54 2.10 -0.52 -8.70
CA SER A 54 0.96 -0.99 -7.92
C SER A 54 -0.31 -1.16 -8.75
N MET A 55 -0.59 -0.25 -9.68
CA MET A 55 -1.77 -0.36 -10.55
C MET A 55 -1.62 -1.53 -11.53
N ILE A 56 -0.45 -1.68 -12.14
CA ILE A 56 -0.17 -2.78 -13.07
C ILE A 56 -0.26 -4.12 -12.35
N LEU A 57 0.42 -4.26 -11.19
CA LEU A 57 0.40 -5.49 -10.41
C LEU A 57 -1.01 -5.79 -9.91
N GLY A 58 -1.75 -4.79 -9.42
CA GLY A 58 -3.12 -4.95 -8.95
C GLY A 58 -4.06 -5.44 -10.05
N ALA A 59 -4.00 -4.85 -11.25
CA ALA A 59 -4.84 -5.25 -12.37
C ALA A 59 -4.51 -6.67 -12.86
N LEU A 60 -3.23 -7.00 -13.03
CA LEU A 60 -2.80 -8.30 -13.54
C LEU A 60 -3.02 -9.43 -12.51
N ALA A 61 -2.69 -9.19 -11.23
CA ALA A 61 -2.84 -10.19 -10.19
C ALA A 61 -4.31 -10.49 -9.89
N ALA A 62 -5.18 -9.47 -9.86
CA ALA A 62 -6.60 -9.66 -9.63
C ALA A 62 -7.28 -10.50 -10.74
N MET A 63 -6.84 -10.39 -11.99
CA MET A 63 -7.34 -11.25 -13.08
C MET A 63 -6.95 -12.72 -12.93
N ALA A 64 -5.85 -13.02 -12.24
CA ALA A 64 -5.36 -14.38 -12.03
C ALA A 64 -5.90 -15.04 -10.75
N GLN A 65 -6.64 -14.30 -9.92
CA GLN A 65 -7.22 -14.79 -8.68
C GLN A 65 -8.41 -15.73 -8.99
N THR A 66 -8.45 -16.89 -8.34
CA THR A 66 -9.55 -17.89 -8.44
C THR A 66 -10.42 -17.89 -7.20
#